data_AF-A0A8T3NNN8-F1
#
_entry.id   AF-A0A8T3NNN8-F1
#
_cell.length_a   1.000
_cell.length_b   1.000
_cell.length_c   1.000
_cell.angle_alpha   90.00
_cell.angle_beta   90.00
_cell.angle_gamma   90.00
#
_symmetry.space_group_name_H-M   'P 1'
#
loop_
_entity.id
_entity.type
_entity.pdbx_description
1 polymer ?
#
loop_
_entity_poly.entity_id
_entity_poly.type
_entity_poly.pdbx_seq_one_letter_code
_entity_poly.pdbx_strand_id
1 'polypeptide(L)' 'MPDVVTLGETMALFAPREAGPLRYVADFQLKIAGAETNFATAVV' A
#
# COMPACT_ATOMS: atom_id res chain seq x y z
N MET A 1 20.67 17.97 1.28
CA MET A 1 19.45 17.95 0.45
C MET A 1 19.00 16.51 0.32
N PRO A 2 17.70 16.21 0.25
CA PRO A 2 17.25 14.84 0.01
C PRO A 2 17.71 14.36 -1.38
N ASP A 3 18.19 13.12 -1.48
CA ASP A 3 18.59 12.51 -2.76
C ASP A 3 17.37 12.18 -3.64
N VAL A 4 16.23 11.92 -3.01
CA VAL A 4 14.95 11.58 -3.65
C VAL A 4 13.81 12.32 -2.96
N VAL A 5 12.88 12.85 -3.75
CA VAL A 5 11.60 13.40 -3.28
C VAL A 5 10.48 12.76 -4.09
N THR A 6 9.49 12.19 -3.42
CA THR A 6 8.27 11.65 -4.04
C THR A 6 7.08 12.55 -3.75
N LEU A 7 6.19 12.74 -4.72
CA LEU A 7 4.95 13.50 -4.55
C LEU A 7 3.76 12.67 -5.01
N GLY A 8 2.82 12.40 -4.10
CA GLY A 8 1.64 11.59 -4.37
C GLY A 8 0.81 11.37 -3.12
N GLU A 9 -0.07 10.38 -3.16
CA GLU A 9 -1.01 10.08 -2.08
C GLU A 9 -0.63 8.78 -1.37
N THR A 10 -0.44 8.86 -0.05
CA THR A 10 -0.33 7.67 0.80
C THR A 10 -1.72 7.09 1.03
N MET A 11 -1.86 5.78 0.88
CA MET A 11 -3.13 5.10 1.00
C MET A 11 -3.11 4.01 2.07
N ALA A 12 -4.25 3.79 2.71
CA ALA A 12 -4.53 2.60 3.49
C ALA A 12 -5.06 1.49 2.57
N LEU A 13 -4.31 0.39 2.43
CA LEU A 13 -4.71 -0.77 1.64
C LEU A 13 -5.33 -1.84 2.55
N PHE A 14 -6.55 -2.26 2.23
CA PHE A 14 -7.16 -3.45 2.79
C PHE A 14 -6.92 -4.62 1.84
N ALA A 15 -5.91 -5.45 2.15
CA ALA A 15 -5.56 -6.61 1.34
C ALA A 15 -6.32 -7.86 1.83
N PRO A 16 -7.06 -8.57 0.96
CA PRO A 16 -7.75 -9.79 1.36
C PRO A 16 -6.73 -10.86 1.80
N ARG A 17 -7.03 -11.62 2.86
CA ARG A 17 -6.15 -12.70 3.35
C ARG A 17 -6.21 -13.97 2.50
N GLU A 18 -7.24 -14.07 1.66
CA GLU A 18 -7.52 -15.21 0.79
C GLU A 18 -7.87 -14.74 -0.63
N ALA A 19 -7.63 -15.60 -1.63
CA ALA A 19 -7.93 -15.28 -3.02
C ALA A 19 -9.40 -15.54 -3.34
N GLY A 20 -10.03 -14.65 -4.11
CA GLY A 20 -11.41 -14.81 -4.57
C GLY A 20 -12.12 -13.47 -4.76
N PRO A 21 -13.40 -13.48 -5.19
CA PRO A 21 -14.20 -12.27 -5.26
C PRO A 21 -14.36 -11.63 -3.87
N LEU A 22 -14.06 -10.32 -3.76
CA LEU A 22 -14.03 -9.62 -2.47
C LEU A 22 -15.31 -9.71 -1.65
N ARG A 23 -16.47 -9.86 -2.29
CA ARG A 23 -17.77 -10.04 -1.61
C ARG A 23 -17.86 -11.28 -0.72
N TYR A 24 -16.95 -12.23 -0.87
CA TYR A 24 -16.89 -13.46 -0.07
C TYR A 24 -15.73 -13.47 0.93
N VAL A 25 -14.83 -12.48 0.89
CA VAL A 25 -13.70 -12.38 1.81
C VAL A 25 -14.20 -11.81 3.14
N ALA A 26 -13.98 -12.54 4.22
CA ALA A 26 -14.35 -12.08 5.56
C ALA A 26 -13.26 -11.22 6.23
N ASP A 27 -11.98 -11.46 5.88
CA ASP A 27 -10.83 -10.88 6.57
C ASP A 27 -9.89 -10.12 5.64
N PHE A 28 -9.59 -8.88 6.03
CA PHE A 28 -8.64 -8.00 5.35
C PHE A 28 -7.50 -7.60 6.28
N GLN A 29 -6.27 -7.63 5.76
CA GLN A 29 -5.11 -7.08 6.43
C GLN A 29 -4.92 -5.62 6.00
N LEU A 30 -4.90 -4.70 6.96
CA LEU A 30 -4.52 -3.31 6.74
C LEU A 30 -3.02 -3.21 6.43
N LYS A 31 -2.66 -2.45 5.39
CA LYS A 31 -1.29 -2.15 4.98
C LYS A 31 -1.15 -0.68 4.62
N ILE A 32 0.05 -0.13 4.79
CA ILE A 32 0.41 1.17 4.21
C ILE A 32 0.78 0.93 2.75
N ALA A 33 0.26 1.76 1.86
CA ALA A 33 0.46 1.65 0.41
C ALA A 33 0.47 3.03 -0.26
N GLY A 34 0.48 3.02 -1.60
CA GLY A 34 0.66 4.20 -2.45
C GLY A 34 1.91 4.00 -3.31
N ALA A 35 1.85 4.33 -4.60
CA ALA A 35 2.97 4.06 -5.50
C ALA A 35 4.24 4.78 -5.04
N GLU A 36 4.07 6.04 -4.67
CA GLU A 36 5.10 6.95 -4.17
C GLU A 36 5.58 6.54 -2.78
N THR A 37 4.65 6.16 -1.88
CA THR A 37 4.99 5.69 -0.54
C THR A 37 5.79 4.39 -0.60
N ASN A 38 5.38 3.46 -1.47
CA ASN A 38 6.09 2.20 -1.69
C ASN A 38 7.49 2.45 -2.25
N PHE A 39 7.64 3.36 -3.22
CA PHE A 39 8.94 3.74 -3.76
C PHE A 39 9.83 4.36 -2.68
N ALA A 40 9.32 5.36 -1.95
CA ALA A 40 10.03 6.03 -0.87
C ALA A 40 10.48 5.05 0.24
N THR A 41 9.63 4.07 0.58
CA THR A 41 9.97 3.04 1.57
C THR A 41 11.00 2.02 1.06
N ALA A 42 11.09 1.80 -0.25
CA ALA A 42 12.03 0.85 -0.82
C ALA A 42 13.45 1.44 -1.00
N VAL A 43 13.55 2.76 -1.17
CA VAL A 43 14.82 3.47 -1.43
C VAL A 43 15.50 4.01 -0.17
N VAL A 44 14.84 3.94 0.99
CA VAL A 44 15.33 4.36 2.32
C VAL A 44 15.47 3.14 3.22
#